data_AF-A0A1M6Z8C0-F1
#
_entry.id   AF-A0A1M6Z8C0-F1
#
_cell.length_a   1.000
_cell.length_b   1.000
_cell.length_c   1.000
_cell.angle_alpha   90.00
_cell.angle_beta   90.00
_cell.angle_gamma   90.00
#
_symmetry.space_group_name_H-M   'P 1'
#
loop_
_entity.id
_entity.type
_entity.pdbx_description
1 polymer ?
#
loop_
_entity_poly.entity_id
_entity_poly.type
_entity_poly.pdbx_seq_one_letter_code
_entity_poly.pdbx_strand_id
1 'polypeptide(L)' 'MKNLKKLSKDKLKSISGGESYPFPGECFYMCNGVLYRELCRREFICPEIELL' A
#
# COMPACT_ATOMS: atom_id res chain seq x y z
N MET A 1 -2.48 -26.61 8.62
CA MET A 1 -2.48 -25.19 9.06
C MET A 1 -1.78 -25.12 10.41
N LYS A 2 -0.69 -24.35 10.54
CA LYS A 2 0.02 -24.24 11.83
C LYS A 2 -0.90 -23.52 12.82
N ASN A 3 -1.08 -24.09 14.03
CA ASN A 3 -1.89 -23.49 15.08
C ASN A 3 -1.33 -22.10 15.44
N LEU A 4 -2.01 -21.05 14.99
CA LEU A 4 -1.64 -19.68 15.31
C LEU A 4 -2.06 -19.41 16.76
N LYS A 5 -1.08 -19.25 17.66
CA LYS A 5 -1.34 -18.88 19.04
C LYS A 5 -1.89 -17.45 19.09
N LYS A 6 -3.06 -17.27 19.69
CA LYS A 6 -3.62 -15.95 19.99
C LYS A 6 -2.63 -15.19 20.87
N LEU A 7 -2.25 -13.98 20.45
CA LEU A 7 -1.35 -13.12 21.21
C LEU A 7 -2.09 -12.49 22.39
N SER A 8 -1.38 -12.31 23.51
CA SER A 8 -1.89 -11.57 24.67
C SER A 8 -1.95 -10.07 24.38
N LYS A 9 -2.78 -9.33 25.14
CA LYS A 9 -2.97 -7.88 24.97
C LYS A 9 -1.65 -7.10 25.06
N ASP A 10 -0.79 -7.45 26.02
CA ASP A 10 0.48 -6.74 26.20
C ASP A 10 1.46 -7.02 25.05
N LYS A 11 1.41 -8.23 24.50
CA LYS A 11 2.22 -8.61 23.34
C LYS A 11 1.74 -7.97 22.04
N LEU A 12 0.45 -7.65 21.93
CA LEU A 12 -0.08 -6.85 20.83
C LEU A 12 0.44 -5.40 20.89
N LYS A 13 0.53 -4.81 22.09
CA LYS A 13 1.03 -3.44 22.28
C LYS A 13 2.53 -3.30 21.98
N SER A 14 3.30 -4.37 22.13
CA SER A 14 4.73 -4.38 21.81
C SER A 14 5.03 -4.60 20.32
N ILE A 15 4.02 -4.84 19.47
CA ILE A 15 4.22 -4.95 18.03
C ILE A 15 4.36 -3.53 17.46
N SER A 16 5.55 -3.22 16.99
CA SER A 16 5.87 -2.01 16.22
C SER A 16 6.07 -2.37 14.75
N GLY A 17 5.83 -1.43 13.83
CA GLY A 17 6.04 -1.64 12.39
C GLY A 17 4.79 -1.97 11.57
N GLY A 18 3.60 -1.68 12.10
CA GLY A 18 2.41 -1.54 11.25
C GLY A 18 2.51 -0.24 10.45
N GLU A 19 2.12 -0.28 9.17
CA GLU A 19 2.02 0.92 8.35
C GLU A 19 1.11 1.94 9.06
N SER A 20 1.68 3.10 9.39
CA SER A 20 0.99 4.17 10.07
C SER A 20 -0.08 4.77 9.14
N TYR A 21 -1.32 4.76 9.61
CA TYR A 21 -2.44 5.44 8.98
C TYR A 21 -2.26 6.98 9.02
N PRO A 22 -2.68 7.74 7.99
CA PRO A 22 -3.40 7.29 6.82
C PRO A 22 -2.48 6.57 5.85
N PHE A 23 -2.84 5.31 5.55
CA PHE A 23 -2.37 4.67 4.34
C PHE A 23 -2.65 5.68 3.23
N PRO A 24 -1.68 6.02 2.38
CA PRO A 24 -2.02 6.75 1.17
C PRO A 24 -3.16 5.96 0.53
N GLY A 25 -4.33 6.58 0.42
CA GLY A 25 -5.48 5.93 -0.18
C GLY A 25 -5.11 5.41 -1.56
N GLU A 26 -6.01 4.66 -2.18
CA GLU A 26 -5.81 4.37 -3.59
C GLU A 26 -6.17 5.64 -4.40
N CYS A 27 -5.24 6.07 -5.24
CA CYS A 27 -5.42 7.14 -6.19
C CYS A 27 -5.50 6.54 -7.60
N PHE A 28 -6.26 7.22 -8.46
CA PHE A 28 -6.31 6.91 -9.88
C PHE A 28 -5.52 7.95 -10.67
N TYR A 29 -4.56 7.50 -11.46
CA TYR A 29 -3.74 8.35 -12.31
C TYR A 29 -4.03 8.05 -13.78
N MET A 30 -4.10 9.08 -14.62
CA MET A 30 -4.36 8.94 -16.05
C MET A 30 -3.08 9.26 -16.82
N CYS A 31 -2.57 8.29 -17.58
CA CYS A 31 -1.36 8.44 -18.40
C CYS A 31 -1.62 7.92 -19.79
N ASN A 32 -1.49 8.78 -20.82
CA ASN A 32 -1.66 8.39 -22.23
C ASN A 32 -2.96 7.60 -22.51
N GLY A 33 -4.05 7.90 -21.78
CA GLY A 33 -5.34 7.20 -21.89
C GLY A 33 -5.46 5.90 -21.08
N VAL A 34 -4.42 5.50 -20.35
CA VAL A 34 -4.41 4.35 -19.44
C VAL A 34 -4.64 4.82 -18.00
N LEU A 35 -5.55 4.14 -17.30
CA LEU A 35 -5.86 4.38 -15.89
C LEU A 35 -5.00 3.49 -14.99
N TYR A 36 -4.24 4.09 -14.08
CA TYR A 36 -3.41 3.41 -13.07
C TYR A 36 -4.07 3.53 -11.69
N ARG A 37 -4.17 2.42 -10.96
CA ARG A 37 -4.66 2.38 -9.58
C ARG A 37 -3.48 2.09 -8.66
N GLU A 38 -3.02 3.13 -7.95
CA GLU A 38 -1.81 3.08 -7.14
C GLU A 38 -2.00 3.77 -5.80
N LEU A 39 -1.06 3.57 -4.88
CA LEU A 39 -1.04 4.35 -3.63
C LEU A 39 -0.89 5.84 -3.93
N CYS A 40 -1.69 6.68 -3.28
CA CYS A 40 -1.60 8.12 -3.39
C CYS A 40 -0.19 8.61 -3.01
N ARG A 41 0.57 9.05 -4.00
CA ARG A 41 1.88 9.69 -3.81
C ARG A 41 1.75 11.20 -4.06
N ARG A 42 2.59 11.99 -3.38
CA ARG A 42 2.71 13.44 -3.64
C ARG A 42 3.09 13.70 -5.10
N GLU A 43 3.98 12.86 -5.62
CA GLU A 43 4.42 12.90 -7.01
C GLU A 43 4.23 11.50 -7.60
N PHE A 44 3.48 11.43 -8.70
CA PHE A 44 3.30 10.23 -9.51
C PHE A 44 3.81 10.53 -10.91
N ILE A 45 4.75 9.72 -11.38
CA ILE A 45 5.34 9.84 -12.71
C ILE A 45 4.73 8.75 -13.57
N CYS A 46 4.12 9.14 -14.68
CA CYS A 46 3.59 8.20 -15.65
C CYS A 46 4.71 7.28 -16.16
N PRO A 47 4.51 5.95 -16.17
CA PRO A 47 5.50 5.07 -16.77
C PRO A 47 5.61 5.37 -18.27
N GLU A 48 6.83 5.45 -18.77
CA GLU A 48 7.08 5.46 -20.21
C GLU A 48 6.67 4.09 -20.75
N ILE A 49 5.63 4.07 -21.57
CA ILE A 49 5.17 2.84 -22.20
C ILE A 49 6.19 2.55 -23.31
N GLU A 50 7.13 1.63 -23.06
CA GLU A 50 7.85 0.98 -24.17
C GLU A 50 6.81 0.15 -24.92
N LEU A 51 6.32 0.71 -26.03
CA LEU A 51 5.59 -0.05 -27.04
C LEU A 51 6.59 -1.05 -27.65
N LEU A 52 6.63 -2.26 -27.09
CA LEU A 52 7.30 -3.43 -27.67
C LEU A 52 6.61 -3.88 -28.97
#